data_AF-A0A350EYY2-F1
#
_entry.id   AF-A0A350EYY2-F1
#
_cell.length_a   1.000
_cell.length_b   1.000
_cell.length_c   1.000
_cell.angle_alpha   90.00
_cell.angle_beta   90.00
_cell.angle_gamma   90.00
#
_symmetry.space_group_name_H-M   'P 1'
#
loop_
_entity.id
_entity.type
_entity.pdbx_description
1 polymer ?
#
loop_
_entity_poly.entity_id
_entity_poly.type
_entity_poly.pdbx_seq_one_letter_code
_entity_poly.pdbx_strand_id
1 'polypeptide(L)'
;MNQAELAQLMELARRRPLSEAERARLNALLEANPQAWPDRDDDMGLARLLATLPDAPLASNFTSRVMAAIEREEAATSGGRVRNWQPRRWFLRLAGAAAVAAVTATGWWQYRSWQRAEFAASLAAVSEVAAVPSVELLKDFEAIQSYAKVPPGIDVEGDLSLLAALQ
;
A
#
# COMPACT_ATOMS: atom_id res chain seq x y z
N MET A 1 8.21 35.15 -14.59
CA MET A 1 7.38 34.06 -14.02
C MET A 1 6.61 33.32 -15.11
N ASN A 2 6.00 33.99 -16.09
CA ASN A 2 5.14 33.39 -17.13
C ASN A 2 5.82 32.35 -18.04
N GLN A 3 7.13 32.43 -18.29
CA GLN A 3 7.84 31.50 -19.18
C GLN A 3 8.05 30.11 -18.57
N ALA A 4 8.27 30.03 -17.26
CA ALA A 4 8.41 28.76 -16.55
C ALA A 4 7.08 28.00 -16.47
N GLU A 5 5.97 28.72 -16.28
CA GLU A 5 4.62 28.16 -16.30
C GLU A 5 4.24 27.62 -17.68
N LEU A 6 4.57 28.36 -18.75
CA LEU A 6 4.37 27.91 -20.12
C LEU A 6 5.15 26.61 -20.42
N ALA A 7 6.43 26.56 -20.06
CA ALA A 7 7.27 25.36 -20.24
C ALA A 7 6.71 24.16 -19.46
N GLN A 8 6.21 24.38 -18.24
CA GLN A 8 5.59 23.32 -17.44
C GLN A 8 4.29 22.79 -18.07
N LEU A 9 3.43 23.68 -18.60
CA LEU A 9 2.20 23.27 -19.28
C LEU A 9 2.49 22.50 -20.57
N MET A 10 3.52 22.88 -21.32
CA MET A 10 3.96 22.13 -22.51
C MET A 10 4.52 20.75 -22.15
N GLU A 11 5.32 20.66 -21.08
CA GLU A 11 5.82 19.37 -20.59
C GLU A 11 4.68 18.47 -20.10
N LEU A 12 3.65 19.03 -19.45
CA LEU A 12 2.44 18.29 -19.08
C LEU A 12 1.70 17.78 -20.32
N ALA A 13 1.57 18.60 -21.36
CA ALA A 13 0.91 18.24 -22.62
C ALA A 13 1.60 17.07 -23.33
N ARG A 14 2.93 16.94 -23.21
CA ARG A 14 3.69 15.81 -23.76
C ARG A 14 3.42 14.49 -23.03
N ARG A 15 3.17 14.55 -21.72
CA ARG A 15 2.99 13.37 -20.86
C ARG A 15 1.56 12.87 -20.82
N ARG A 16 0.59 13.78 -20.91
CA ARG A 16 -0.83 13.46 -20.85
C ARG A 16 -1.66 14.52 -21.58
N PRO A 17 -2.90 14.19 -21.99
CA PRO A 17 -3.85 15.21 -22.41
C PRO A 17 -4.05 16.27 -21.30
N LEU A 18 -4.00 17.54 -21.70
CA LEU A 18 -4.32 18.66 -20.82
C LEU A 18 -5.80 18.68 -20.51
N SER A 19 -6.13 19.03 -19.27
CA SER A 19 -7.51 19.35 -18.90
C SER A 19 -7.96 20.65 -19.59
N GLU A 20 -9.26 20.87 -19.68
CA GLU A 20 -9.82 22.07 -20.29
C GLU A 20 -9.33 23.36 -19.62
N ALA A 21 -9.20 23.36 -18.29
CA ALA A 21 -8.68 24.49 -17.53
C ALA A 21 -7.19 24.76 -17.82
N GLU A 22 -6.37 23.72 -17.94
CA GLU A 22 -4.94 23.85 -18.29
C GLU A 22 -4.76 24.34 -19.73
N ARG A 23 -5.60 23.86 -20.64
CA ARG A 23 -5.61 24.29 -22.04
C ARG A 23 -6.01 25.76 -22.18
N ALA A 24 -7.03 26.20 -21.45
CA ALA A 24 -7.44 27.61 -21.43
C ALA A 24 -6.31 28.51 -20.90
N ARG A 25 -5.59 28.07 -19.84
CA ARG A 25 -4.43 28.79 -19.32
C ARG A 25 -3.28 28.85 -20.32
N LEU A 26 -2.97 27.73 -20.98
CA LEU A 26 -1.95 27.68 -22.04
C LEU A 26 -2.28 28.67 -23.16
N ASN A 27 -3.52 28.68 -23.64
CA ASN A 27 -3.96 29.61 -24.68
C ASN A 27 -3.84 31.07 -24.22
N ALA A 28 -4.30 31.40 -23.01
CA ALA A 28 -4.21 32.77 -22.48
C ALA A 28 -2.75 33.26 -22.36
N LEU A 29 -1.83 32.37 -21.96
CA LEU A 29 -0.40 32.69 -21.89
C LEU A 29 0.21 32.95 -23.28
N LEU A 30 -0.22 32.18 -24.28
CA LEU A 30 0.24 32.34 -25.67
C LEU A 30 -0.37 33.57 -26.34
N GLU A 31 -1.62 33.90 -26.06
CA GLU A 31 -2.26 35.12 -26.54
C GLU A 31 -1.61 36.37 -25.93
N ALA A 32 -1.28 36.32 -24.63
CA ALA A 32 -0.60 37.40 -23.94
C ALA A 32 0.85 37.60 -24.42
N ASN A 33 1.52 36.54 -24.87
CA ASN A 33 2.84 36.62 -25.47
C ASN A 33 3.06 35.54 -26.55
N PRO A 34 2.75 35.86 -27.83
CA PRO A 34 2.91 34.92 -28.93
C PRO A 34 4.37 34.51 -29.21
N GLN A 35 5.34 35.26 -28.69
CA GLN A 35 6.77 34.94 -28.80
C GLN A 35 7.28 34.11 -27.62
N ALA A 36 6.47 33.88 -26.59
CA ALA A 36 6.88 33.09 -25.42
C ALA A 36 7.03 31.59 -25.72
N TRP A 37 6.56 31.13 -26.88
CA TRP A 37 6.66 29.72 -27.28
C TRP A 37 8.13 29.27 -27.24
N PRO A 38 8.50 28.37 -26.33
CA PRO A 38 9.85 27.81 -26.29
C PRO A 38 10.08 27.02 -27.59
N ASP A 39 11.30 27.09 -28.12
CA ASP A 39 11.71 26.39 -29.35
C ASP A 39 11.01 26.85 -30.64
N ARG A 40 10.39 28.04 -30.62
CA ARG A 40 9.63 28.60 -31.76
C ARG A 40 10.44 28.65 -33.06
N ASP A 41 11.70 29.06 -32.98
CA ASP A 41 12.54 29.20 -34.17
C ASP A 41 12.88 27.83 -34.76
N ASP A 42 13.09 26.82 -33.91
CA ASP A 42 13.31 25.42 -34.31
C ASP A 42 12.06 24.83 -34.95
N ASP A 43 10.89 25.03 -34.32
CA ASP A 43 9.59 24.61 -34.86
C ASP A 43 9.30 25.28 -36.21
N MET A 44 9.60 26.57 -36.35
CA MET A 44 9.47 27.29 -37.62
C MET A 44 10.45 26.78 -38.68
N GLY A 45 11.68 26.43 -38.28
CA GLY A 45 12.68 25.80 -39.15
C GLY A 45 12.19 24.44 -39.65
N LEU A 46 11.68 23.60 -38.75
CA LEU A 46 11.08 22.31 -39.08
C LEU A 46 9.89 22.48 -40.02
N ALA A 47 8.98 23.41 -39.75
CA ALA A 47 7.82 23.66 -40.60
C ALA A 47 8.23 24.06 -42.04
N ARG A 48 9.29 24.87 -42.18
CA ARG A 48 9.85 25.22 -43.50
C ARG A 48 10.43 23.99 -44.21
N LEU A 49 11.16 23.14 -43.51
CA LEU A 49 11.69 21.89 -44.09
C LEU A 49 10.58 20.91 -44.46
N LEU A 50 9.51 20.81 -43.66
CA LEU A 50 8.35 19.99 -43.99
C LEU A 50 7.60 20.53 -45.21
N ALA A 51 7.55 21.86 -45.39
CA ALA A 51 6.92 22.48 -46.56
C ALA A 51 7.70 22.26 -47.87
N THR A 52 8.96 21.83 -47.82
CA THR A 52 9.72 21.48 -49.04
C THR A 52 9.52 20.02 -49.45
N LEU A 53 8.87 19.19 -48.63
CA LEU A 53 8.55 17.81 -49.01
C LEU A 53 7.50 17.79 -50.13
N PRO A 54 7.60 16.83 -51.06
CA PRO A 54 6.59 16.65 -52.10
C PRO A 54 5.26 16.20 -51.49
N ASP A 55 4.16 16.65 -52.09
CA ASP A 55 2.82 16.24 -51.67
C ASP A 55 2.66 14.71 -51.76
N ALA A 56 2.22 14.11 -50.66
CA ALA A 56 1.90 12.70 -50.63
C ALA A 56 0.55 12.45 -51.32
N PRO A 57 0.42 11.41 -52.18
CA PRO A 57 -0.86 11.09 -52.79
C PRO A 57 -1.85 10.66 -51.70
N LEU A 58 -2.92 11.44 -51.55
CA LEU A 58 -3.99 11.16 -50.60
C LEU A 58 -4.91 10.07 -51.17
N ALA A 59 -5.30 9.10 -50.35
CA ALA A 59 -6.29 8.10 -50.76
C ALA A 59 -7.66 8.79 -51.01
N SER A 60 -8.38 8.38 -52.07
CA SER A 60 -9.69 8.94 -52.42
C SER A 60 -10.77 8.75 -51.34
N ASN A 61 -10.57 7.79 -50.44
CA ASN A 61 -11.43 7.49 -49.31
C ASN A 61 -10.87 7.99 -47.96
N PHE A 62 -9.90 8.91 -47.98
CA PHE A 62 -9.29 9.43 -46.75
C PHE A 62 -10.34 10.05 -45.82
N THR A 63 -11.16 10.97 -46.33
CA THR A 63 -12.18 11.66 -45.54
C THR A 63 -13.20 10.69 -44.95
N SER A 64 -13.65 9.70 -45.72
CA SER A 64 -14.60 8.71 -45.21
C SER A 64 -14.00 7.82 -44.11
N ARG A 65 -12.70 7.47 -44.22
CA ARG A 65 -11.99 6.73 -43.17
C ARG A 65 -11.76 7.56 -41.91
N VAL A 66 -11.47 8.85 -42.05
CA VAL A 66 -11.29 9.77 -40.91
C VAL A 66 -12.61 9.97 -40.17
N MET A 67 -13.70 10.28 -40.88
CA MET A 67 -15.03 10.44 -40.26
C MET A 67 -15.47 9.16 -39.54
N ALA A 68 -15.31 8.00 -40.18
CA ALA A 68 -15.61 6.71 -39.55
C ALA A 68 -14.73 6.41 -38.32
N ALA A 69 -13.51 6.93 -38.25
CA ALA A 69 -12.64 6.78 -37.08
C ALA A 69 -13.09 7.68 -35.92
N ILE A 70 -13.44 8.94 -36.20
CA ILE A 70 -13.96 9.90 -35.22
C ILE A 70 -15.26 9.37 -34.60
N GLU A 71 -16.22 8.95 -35.43
CA GLU A 71 -17.50 8.37 -34.96
C GLU A 71 -17.28 7.16 -34.04
N ARG A 72 -16.28 6.32 -34.33
CA ARG A 72 -15.94 5.16 -33.50
C ARG A 72 -15.35 5.55 -32.15
N GLU A 73 -14.55 6.61 -32.11
CA GLU A 73 -13.95 7.14 -30.89
C GLU A 73 -15.00 7.83 -30.01
N GLU A 74 -15.85 8.67 -30.62
CA GLU A 74 -17.00 9.31 -29.95
C GLU A 74 -17.99 8.27 -29.39
N ALA A 75 -18.26 7.19 -30.13
CA ALA A 75 -19.08 6.08 -29.66
C ALA A 75 -18.40 5.27 -28.54
N ALA A 76 -17.07 5.30 -28.43
CA ALA A 76 -16.31 4.65 -27.37
C ALA A 76 -16.24 5.48 -26.09
N THR A 77 -16.29 6.82 -26.20
CA THR A 77 -16.30 7.74 -25.05
C THR A 77 -17.70 7.96 -24.47
N SER A 78 -18.73 8.00 -25.32
CA SER A 78 -20.14 8.17 -24.90
C SER A 78 -20.80 6.86 -24.44
N GLY A 79 -20.44 5.74 -25.05
CA GLY A 79 -20.88 4.43 -24.63
C GLY A 79 -19.97 3.92 -23.54
N GLY A 80 -20.41 3.97 -22.27
CA GLY A 80 -19.83 3.24 -21.15
C GLY A 80 -19.71 1.75 -21.48
N ARG A 81 -18.65 1.39 -22.20
CA ARG A 81 -18.38 0.03 -22.62
C ARG A 81 -17.67 -0.66 -21.48
N VAL A 82 -18.47 -1.23 -20.60
CA VAL A 82 -18.25 -2.59 -20.09
C VAL A 82 -18.19 -3.54 -21.31
N ARG A 83 -17.11 -3.46 -22.09
CA ARG A 83 -16.85 -4.34 -23.26
C ARG A 83 -15.54 -5.10 -23.15
N ASN A 84 -15.04 -5.25 -21.93
CA ASN A 84 -14.15 -6.36 -21.62
C ASN A 84 -14.23 -6.64 -20.13
N TRP A 85 -15.33 -7.25 -19.69
CA TRP A 85 -15.28 -8.13 -18.54
C TRP A 85 -14.34 -9.27 -18.95
N GLN A 86 -13.04 -9.08 -18.75
CA GLN A 86 -12.00 -10.07 -18.97
C GLN A 86 -11.85 -10.88 -17.69
N PRO A 87 -12.60 -11.99 -17.50
CA PRO A 87 -12.49 -12.81 -16.29
C PRO A 87 -11.06 -13.34 -16.12
N ARG A 88 -10.29 -13.45 -17.21
CA ARG A 88 -8.88 -13.85 -17.21
C ARG A 88 -7.99 -12.99 -16.30
N ARG A 89 -8.18 -11.66 -16.24
CA ARG A 89 -7.38 -10.78 -15.36
C ARG A 89 -7.72 -10.98 -13.88
N TRP A 90 -8.97 -11.31 -13.57
CA TRP A 90 -9.42 -11.64 -12.22
C TRP A 90 -8.87 -13.01 -11.78
N PHE A 91 -8.90 -14.01 -12.67
CA PHE A 91 -8.30 -15.32 -12.41
C PHE A 91 -6.77 -15.24 -12.23
N LEU A 92 -6.07 -14.42 -13.01
CA LEU A 92 -4.61 -14.21 -12.83
C LEU A 92 -4.28 -13.54 -11.49
N ARG A 93 -5.10 -12.56 -11.04
CA ARG A 93 -4.93 -11.92 -9.73
C ARG A 93 -5.22 -12.87 -8.56
N LEU A 94 -6.29 -13.66 -8.67
CA LEU A 94 -6.63 -14.68 -7.68
C LEU A 94 -5.57 -15.78 -7.61
N ALA A 95 -5.04 -16.24 -8.75
CA ALA A 95 -3.97 -17.22 -8.81
C ALA A 95 -2.68 -16.69 -8.16
N GLY A 96 -2.32 -15.42 -8.41
CA GLY A 96 -1.17 -14.79 -7.76
C GLY A 96 -1.34 -14.69 -6.23
N ALA A 97 -2.51 -14.27 -5.76
CA ALA A 97 -2.81 -14.21 -4.33
C ALA A 97 -2.78 -15.59 -3.66
N ALA A 98 -3.33 -16.62 -4.32
CA ALA A 98 -3.29 -18.00 -3.84
C ALA A 98 -1.86 -18.56 -3.79
N ALA A 99 -1.02 -18.24 -4.77
CA ALA A 99 0.38 -18.65 -4.79
C ALA A 99 1.17 -18.02 -3.62
N VAL A 100 0.97 -16.72 -3.36
CA VAL A 100 1.60 -16.05 -2.21
C VAL A 100 1.12 -16.67 -0.89
N ALA A 101 -0.18 -16.94 -0.74
CA ALA A 101 -0.73 -17.58 0.45
C ALA A 101 -0.19 -19.01 0.65
N ALA A 102 0.01 -19.77 -0.44
CA ALA A 102 0.59 -21.10 -0.38
C ALA A 102 2.07 -21.05 0.06
N VAL A 103 2.85 -20.09 -0.45
CA VAL A 103 4.25 -19.90 -0.05
C VAL A 103 4.37 -19.47 1.41
N THR A 104 3.52 -18.56 1.88
CA THR A 104 3.54 -18.14 3.29
C THR A 104 3.08 -19.26 4.23
N ALA A 105 2.04 -20.01 3.85
CA ALA A 105 1.56 -21.13 4.64
C ALA A 105 2.60 -22.26 4.74
N THR A 106 3.25 -22.61 3.62
CA THR A 106 4.31 -23.64 3.61
C THR A 106 5.53 -23.20 4.42
N GLY A 107 5.97 -21.94 4.29
CA GLY A 107 7.04 -21.39 5.13
C GLY A 107 6.72 -21.41 6.63
N TRP A 108 5.49 -21.05 7.00
CA TRP A 108 5.05 -21.11 8.40
C TRP A 108 4.98 -22.54 8.94
N TRP A 109 4.49 -23.49 8.12
CA TRP A 109 4.41 -24.89 8.51
C TRP A 109 5.81 -25.51 8.69
N GLN A 110 6.76 -25.14 7.83
CA GLN A 110 8.15 -25.55 7.91
C GLN A 110 8.85 -24.95 9.13
N TYR A 111 8.61 -23.68 9.47
CA TYR A 111 9.14 -23.10 10.71
C TYR A 111 8.64 -23.85 11.96
N ARG A 112 7.37 -24.26 11.96
CA ARG A 112 6.74 -24.97 13.07
C ARG A 112 7.25 -26.42 13.20
N SER A 113 7.61 -27.08 12.10
CA SER A 113 8.17 -28.44 12.15
C SER A 113 9.59 -28.45 12.68
N TRP A 114 10.40 -27.43 12.40
CA TRP A 114 11.75 -27.29 12.94
C TRP A 114 11.73 -27.07 14.46
N GLN A 115 10.80 -26.24 14.98
CA GLN A 115 10.65 -26.07 16.43
C GLN A 115 10.28 -27.37 17.14
N ARG A 116 9.46 -28.25 16.53
CA ARG A 116 9.10 -29.54 17.15
C ARG A 116 10.31 -30.47 17.32
N ALA A 117 11.29 -30.42 16.44
CA ALA A 117 12.52 -31.22 16.58
C ALA A 117 13.35 -30.78 17.80
N GLU A 118 13.36 -29.48 18.09
CA GLU A 118 14.10 -28.89 19.21
C GLU A 118 13.38 -29.06 20.57
N PHE A 119 12.04 -29.03 20.56
CA PHE A 119 11.23 -29.32 21.75
C PHE A 119 11.26 -30.79 22.20
N ALA A 120 11.43 -31.74 21.27
CA ALA A 120 11.56 -33.15 21.63
C ALA A 120 12.86 -33.44 22.40
N ALA A 121 13.95 -32.75 22.05
CA ALA A 121 15.22 -32.86 22.75
C ALA A 121 15.17 -32.23 24.16
N SER A 122 14.47 -31.10 24.32
CA SER A 122 14.33 -30.44 25.63
C SER A 122 13.35 -31.13 26.57
N LEU A 123 12.31 -31.81 26.05
CA LEU A 123 11.41 -32.63 26.87
C LEU A 123 12.07 -33.91 27.40
N ALA A 124 13.01 -34.52 26.65
CA ALA A 124 13.80 -35.64 27.16
C ALA A 124 14.70 -35.22 28.34
N ALA A 125 15.32 -34.04 28.26
CA ALA A 125 16.16 -33.50 29.34
C ALA A 125 15.37 -33.10 30.60
N VAL A 126 14.15 -32.57 30.44
CA VAL A 126 13.31 -32.21 31.59
C VAL A 126 12.67 -33.45 32.24
N SER A 127 12.38 -34.52 31.48
CA SER A 127 11.90 -35.79 32.04
C SER A 127 12.90 -36.48 32.96
N GLU A 128 14.20 -36.25 32.77
CA GLU A 128 15.27 -36.79 33.62
C GLU A 128 15.40 -36.01 34.94
N VAL A 129 15.02 -34.73 34.94
CA VAL A 129 15.08 -33.84 36.12
C VAL A 129 13.77 -33.81 36.91
N ALA A 130 12.64 -34.17 36.31
CA ALA A 130 11.32 -34.17 36.95
C ALA A 130 10.98 -35.44 37.77
N ALA A 131 11.98 -36.30 38.04
CA ALA A 131 11.81 -37.38 39.01
C ALA A 131 11.97 -36.82 40.44
N VAL A 132 10.83 -36.48 41.04
CA VAL A 132 10.54 -36.29 42.49
C VAL A 132 10.84 -34.90 43.09
N PRO A 133 9.82 -34.05 43.32
CA PRO A 133 9.90 -33.03 44.36
C PRO A 133 9.66 -33.68 45.74
N SER A 134 10.56 -33.41 46.70
CA SER A 134 10.56 -33.97 48.05
C SER A 134 9.37 -33.49 48.90
N VAL A 135 8.86 -34.39 49.75
CA VAL A 135 7.70 -34.20 50.65
C VAL A 135 7.84 -32.99 51.58
N GLU A 136 9.05 -32.50 51.82
CA GLU A 136 9.32 -31.30 52.63
C GLU A 136 8.74 -30.02 52.02
N LEU A 137 8.77 -29.85 50.69
CA LEU A 137 8.20 -28.65 50.04
C LEU A 137 6.67 -28.56 50.16
N LEU A 138 5.99 -29.71 50.34
CA LEU A 138 4.55 -29.72 50.57
C LEU A 138 4.19 -29.29 52.00
N LYS A 139 5.08 -29.48 52.98
CA LYS A 139 4.82 -29.09 54.39
C LYS A 139 4.84 -27.57 54.58
N ASP A 140 5.72 -26.87 53.86
CA ASP A 140 5.83 -25.41 53.97
C ASP A 140 4.56 -24.69 53.48
N PHE A 141 3.87 -25.27 52.49
CA PHE A 141 2.59 -24.75 52.00
C PHE A 141 1.46 -24.89 53.03
N GLU A 142 1.45 -25.97 53.82
CA GLU A 142 0.44 -26.21 54.86
C GLU A 142 0.61 -25.25 56.05
N ALA A 143 1.85 -24.96 56.44
CA ALA A 143 2.15 -24.02 57.51
C ALA A 143 1.67 -22.59 57.18
N ILE A 144 1.91 -22.12 55.94
CA ILE A 144 1.46 -20.79 55.49
C ILE A 144 -0.08 -20.69 55.49
N GLN A 145 -0.76 -21.78 55.12
CA GLN A 145 -2.23 -21.78 55.09
C GLN A 145 -2.87 -21.74 56.49
N SER A 146 -2.23 -22.34 57.49
CA SER A 146 -2.70 -22.30 58.88
C SER A 146 -2.58 -20.90 59.52
N TYR A 147 -1.56 -20.12 59.14
CA TYR A 147 -1.31 -18.79 59.70
C TYR A 147 -2.30 -17.73 59.19
N ALA A 148 -2.87 -17.93 58.01
CA ALA A 148 -3.81 -16.99 57.37
C ALA A 148 -5.24 -17.02 57.97
N LYS A 149 -5.55 -17.97 58.88
CA LYS A 149 -6.84 -18.01 59.59
C LYS A 149 -6.74 -17.31 60.94
N VAL A 150 -6.87 -15.98 60.94
CA VAL A 150 -7.08 -15.21 62.17
C VAL A 150 -8.54 -15.37 62.62
N PRO A 151 -8.83 -15.71 63.90
CA PRO A 151 -10.20 -15.78 64.42
C PRO A 151 -10.88 -14.40 64.42
N PRO A 152 -12.19 -14.30 64.09
CA PRO A 152 -12.93 -13.06 64.22
C PRO A 152 -13.26 -12.80 65.69
N GLY A 153 -12.44 -11.98 66.38
CA GLY A 153 -12.73 -11.59 67.76
C GLY A 153 -11.53 -11.19 68.62
N ILE A 154 -10.53 -10.47 68.07
CA ILE A 154 -9.53 -9.80 68.90
C ILE A 154 -9.55 -8.32 68.56
N ASP A 155 -9.97 -7.55 69.55
CA ASP A 155 -10.14 -6.11 69.54
C ASP A 155 -8.80 -5.38 69.33
N VAL A 156 -8.85 -4.34 68.51
CA VAL A 156 -7.71 -3.51 68.11
C VAL A 156 -7.33 -2.59 69.28
N GLU A 157 -6.52 -3.10 70.19
CA GLU A 157 -6.01 -2.33 71.34
C GLU A 157 -4.50 -2.04 71.25
N GLY A 158 -3.85 -2.48 70.16
CA GLY A 158 -2.42 -2.26 69.91
C GLY A 158 -2.04 -0.86 69.40
N ASP A 159 -2.97 -0.12 68.80
CA ASP A 159 -2.67 1.14 68.09
C ASP A 159 -2.59 2.38 68.97
N LEU A 160 -3.04 2.33 70.24
CA LEU A 160 -2.96 3.47 71.15
C LEU A 160 -1.58 3.61 71.82
N SER A 161 -0.78 2.55 71.85
CA SER A 161 0.58 2.58 72.40
C SER A 161 1.60 3.24 71.46
N LEU A 162 1.37 3.19 70.14
CA LEU A 162 2.22 3.81 69.13
C LEU A 162 2.02 5.33 69.00
N LEU A 163 0.84 5.84 69.36
CA LEU A 163 0.55 7.29 69.36
C LEU A 163 1.11 8.02 70.58
N ALA A 164 1.31 7.33 71.71
CA ALA A 164 1.88 7.92 72.93
C ALA A 164 3.41 8.11 72.88
N ALA A 165 4.11 7.45 71.95
CA ALA A 165 5.57 7.55 71.80
C ALA A 165 6.03 8.72 70.89
N LEU A 166 5.08 9.55 70.41
CA LEU A 166 5.33 10.64 69.47
C LEU A 166 4.99 12.04 70.04
N GLN A 167 4.78 12.14 71.35
CA GLN A 167 4.70 13.39 72.14
C GLN A 167 5.85 13.47 73.13
#